data_AF-A0A5Y3W002-F1
#
_entry.id   AF-A0A5Y3W002-F1
#
_cell.length_a   1.000
_cell.length_b   1.000
_cell.length_c   1.000
_cell.angle_alpha   90.00
_cell.angle_beta   90.00
_cell.angle_gamma   90.00
#
_symmetry.space_group_name_H-M   'P 1'
#
loop_
_entity.id
_entity.type
_entity.pdbx_description
1 polymer ?
#
loop_
_entity_poly.entity_id
_entity_poly.type
_entity_poly.pdbx_seq_one_letter_code
_entity_poly.pdbx_strand_id
1 'polypeptide(L)' 'MTVRVTFEFTHTKDGIDVKSDVVPVAEGCCACEMAFASITIAEVTESASRINQALKADVGFAGTAPGGCVH' A
#
# COMPACT_ATOMS: atom_id res chain seq x y z
N MET A 1 -9.84 10.96 20.57
CA MET A 1 -9.66 9.53 20.27
C MET A 1 -9.05 9.44 18.88
N THR A 2 -8.02 8.63 18.68
CA THR A 2 -7.27 8.62 17.42
C THR A 2 -6.78 7.20 17.13
N VAL A 3 -6.91 6.78 15.88
CA VAL A 3 -6.30 5.54 15.36
C VAL A 3 -5.13 5.93 14.48
N ARG A 4 -4.05 5.16 14.56
CA ARG A 4 -2.93 5.27 13.63
C ARG A 4 -3.02 4.11 12.65
N VAL A 5 -3.09 4.43 11.37
CA VAL A 5 -2.97 3.43 10.30
C VAL A 5 -1.54 3.48 9.77
N THR A 6 -0.85 2.36 9.78
CA THR A 6 0.50 2.21 9.26
C THR A 6 0.46 1.32 8.02
N PHE A 7 1.08 1.76 6.94
CA PHE A 7 1.23 0.98 5.72
C PHE A 7 2.70 0.64 5.48
N GLU A 8 2.97 -0.61 5.17
CA GLU A 8 4.25 -1.10 4.70
C GLU A 8 4.11 -1.49 3.23
N PHE A 9 4.85 -0.80 2.35
CA PHE A 9 4.88 -1.07 0.92
C PHE A 9 6.18 -1.79 0.59
N THR A 10 6.07 -3.00 0.05
CA THR A 10 7.24 -3.79 -0.37
C THR A 10 7.17 -4.02 -1.87
N HIS A 11 8.19 -3.57 -2.61
CA HIS A 11 8.33 -3.94 -4.01
C HIS A 11 8.79 -5.39 -4.14
N THR A 12 8.10 -6.17 -4.96
CA THR A 12 8.39 -7.57 -5.26
C THR A 12 8.48 -7.77 -6.77
N LYS A 13 8.97 -8.94 -7.20
CA LYS A 13 8.99 -9.31 -8.62
C LYS A 13 7.59 -9.33 -9.27
N ASP A 14 6.54 -9.51 -8.47
CA ASP A 14 5.16 -9.67 -8.93
C ASP A 14 4.34 -8.37 -8.77
N GLY A 15 4.98 -7.27 -8.35
CA GLY A 15 4.37 -5.97 -8.07
C GLY A 15 4.64 -5.46 -6.65
N ILE A 16 3.81 -4.54 -6.18
CA ILE A 16 3.84 -3.96 -4.83
C ILE A 16 2.96 -4.80 -3.90
N ASP A 17 3.54 -5.32 -2.82
CA ASP A 17 2.82 -5.88 -1.68
C ASP A 17 2.54 -4.78 -0.66
N VAL A 18 1.32 -4.75 -0.10
CA VAL A 18 0.90 -3.75 0.88
C VAL A 18 0.39 -4.46 2.12
N LYS A 19 1.02 -4.17 3.24
CA LYS A 19 0.54 -4.58 4.57
C LYS A 19 0.07 -3.36 5.32
N SER A 20 -0.97 -3.53 6.12
CA SER A 20 -1.52 -2.45 6.94
C SER A 20 -1.75 -2.92 8.36
N ASP A 21 -1.49 -2.02 9.31
CA ASP A 21 -1.82 -2.23 10.72
C ASP A 21 -2.59 -1.01 11.27
N VAL A 22 -3.50 -1.26 12.21
CA VAL A 22 -4.32 -0.23 12.86
C VAL A 22 -4.05 -0.26 14.36
N VAL A 23 -3.37 0.77 14.85
CA VAL A 23 -3.01 0.88 16.27
C VAL A 23 -3.88 1.96 16.94
N PRO A 24 -4.67 1.61 17.96
CA PRO A 24 -5.32 2.57 18.84
C PRO A 24 -4.26 3.46 19.52
N VAL A 25 -4.36 4.78 19.39
CA VAL A 25 -3.41 5.72 20.03
C VAL A 25 -3.87 6.10 21.45
N ALA A 26 -5.11 5.80 21.81
CA ALA A 26 -5.68 5.98 23.14
C ALA A 26 -6.68 4.85 23.45
N GLU A 27 -6.96 4.59 24.74
CA GLU A 27 -8.00 3.64 25.14
C GLU A 27 -9.38 4.10 24.66
N GLY A 28 -10.09 3.21 23.95
CA GLY A 28 -11.41 3.48 23.39
C GLY A 28 -11.35 4.15 22.02
N CYS A 29 -11.31 3.34 20.95
CA CYS A 29 -11.61 3.83 19.60
C CYS A 29 -13.12 3.93 19.42
N CYS A 30 -13.62 5.06 18.90
CA CYS A 30 -14.99 5.15 18.45
C CYS A 30 -15.14 4.35 17.13
N ALA A 31 -16.36 3.85 16.88
CA ALA A 31 -16.67 3.11 15.66
C ALA A 31 -16.36 3.93 14.40
N CYS A 32 -16.44 5.27 14.52
CA CYS A 32 -16.11 6.23 13.49
C CYS A 32 -14.63 6.20 13.07
N GLU A 33 -13.67 6.18 14.00
CA GLU A 33 -12.26 6.15 13.62
C GLU A 33 -11.87 4.79 13.02
N MET A 34 -12.45 3.69 13.52
CA MET A 34 -12.25 2.37 12.94
C MET A 34 -12.82 2.27 11.52
N ALA A 35 -13.98 2.88 11.26
CA ALA A 35 -14.54 2.96 9.91
C ALA A 35 -13.63 3.75 8.96
N PHE A 36 -13.11 4.90 9.42
CA PHE A 36 -12.14 5.69 8.66
C PHE A 36 -10.87 4.90 8.34
N ALA A 37 -10.30 4.19 9.32
CA ALA A 37 -9.12 3.34 9.12
C ALA A 37 -9.39 2.24 8.10
N SER A 38 -10.55 1.58 8.19
CA SER A 38 -10.93 0.50 7.28
C SER A 38 -11.10 0.99 5.83
N ILE A 39 -11.76 2.13 5.62
CA ILE A 39 -11.91 2.74 4.29
C ILE A 39 -10.53 3.11 3.73
N THR A 40 -9.67 3.70 4.56
CA THR A 40 -8.30 4.07 4.15
C THR A 40 -7.50 2.85 3.70
N ILE A 41 -7.59 1.74 4.43
CA ILE A 41 -6.91 0.48 4.07
C ILE A 41 -7.44 -0.06 2.74
N ALA A 42 -8.76 -0.05 2.54
CA ALA A 42 -9.38 -0.52 1.31
C ALA A 42 -8.90 0.27 0.10
N GLU A 43 -8.94 1.61 0.15
CA GLU A 43 -8.55 2.50 -0.94
C GLU A 43 -7.06 2.38 -1.32
N VAL A 44 -6.19 2.27 -0.32
CA VAL A 44 -4.74 2.09 -0.54
C VAL A 44 -4.46 0.73 -1.18
N THR A 45 -5.10 -0.33 -0.68
CA THR A 45 -4.94 -1.69 -1.21
C THR A 45 -5.47 -1.79 -2.65
N GLU A 46 -6.62 -1.18 -2.93
CA GLU A 46 -7.19 -1.13 -4.27
C GLU A 46 -6.27 -0.36 -5.24
N SER A 47 -5.73 0.77 -4.80
CA SER A 47 -4.78 1.55 -5.60
C SER A 47 -3.52 0.76 -5.94
N ALA A 48 -2.95 0.03 -4.97
CA ALA A 48 -1.82 -0.86 -5.22
C ALA A 48 -2.15 -1.99 -6.19
N SER A 49 -3.36 -2.56 -6.08
CA SER A 49 -3.85 -3.57 -7.03
C SER A 49 -3.94 -3.02 -8.46
N ARG A 50 -4.46 -1.79 -8.65
CA ARG A 50 -4.50 -1.13 -9.96
C ARG A 50 -3.11 -0.90 -10.54
N ILE A 51 -2.15 -0.47 -9.71
CA ILE A 51 -0.75 -0.31 -10.12
C ILE A 51 -0.16 -1.65 -10.56
N ASN A 52 -0.38 -2.72 -9.79
CA ASN A 52 0.11 -4.05 -10.12
C ASN A 52 -0.49 -4.58 -11.43
N GLN A 53 -1.78 -4.32 -11.68
CA GLN A 53 -2.43 -4.67 -12.94
C GLN A 53 -1.83 -3.89 -14.12
N ALA A 54 -1.60 -2.59 -13.95
CA ALA A 54 -0.98 -1.76 -14.99
C ALA A 54 0.44 -2.25 -15.33
N LEU A 55 1.27 -2.55 -14.32
CA LEU A 55 2.62 -3.09 -14.51
C LEU A 55 2.62 -4.47 -15.19
N LYS A 56 1.62 -5.31 -14.93
CA LYS A 56 1.48 -6.63 -15.56
C LYS A 56 0.94 -6.56 -16.99
N ALA A 57 0.04 -5.60 -17.24
CA ALA A 57 -0.48 -5.32 -18.58
C ALA A 57 0.60 -4.70 -19.48
N ASP A 58 1.55 -3.97 -18.89
CA ASP A 58 2.72 -3.44 -19.57
C ASP A 58 3.82 -4.52 -19.71
N VAL A 59 3.53 -5.52 -20.53
CA VAL A 59 4.47 -6.60 -20.92
C VAL A 59 5.73 -6.06 -21.64
N GLY A 60 5.86 -4.74 -21.78
CA GLY A 60 7.01 -4.03 -22.32
C GLY A 60 8.01 -3.50 -21.27
N PHE A 61 7.73 -3.57 -19.96
CA PHE A 61 8.70 -3.16 -18.93
C PHE A 61 9.83 -4.19 -18.70
N ALA A 62 10.09 -5.05 -19.69
CA ALA A 62 11.34 -5.78 -19.76
C ALA A 62 12.42 -4.89 -20.41
N GLY A 63 13.08 -4.04 -19.61
CA GLY A 63 14.47 -3.68 -19.93
C GLY A 63 14.80 -2.23 -20.32
N THR A 64 14.25 -1.21 -19.67
CA THR A 64 14.91 0.11 -19.65
C THR A 64 14.98 0.68 -18.23
N ALA A 65 15.77 0.04 -17.36
CA ALA A 65 16.53 0.84 -16.42
C ALA A 65 17.61 1.59 -17.24
N PRO A 66 17.61 2.93 -17.32
CA PRO A 66 18.80 3.62 -17.79
C PRO A 66 19.92 3.23 -16.84
N GLY A 67 20.98 2.62 -17.38
CA GLY A 67 22.12 2.18 -16.60
C GLY A 67 22.62 3.30 -15.70
N GLY A 68 22.65 3.06 -14.39
CA GLY A 68 23.13 4.06 -13.43
C GLY A 68 22.55 3.91 -12.04
N CYS A 69 22.73 2.75 -11.39
CA CYS A 69 22.84 2.75 -9.94
C CYS A 69 24.08 1.93 -9.57
N VAL A 70 25.19 2.64 -9.47
CA VAL A 70 26.41 2.19 -8.82
C VAL A 70 26.11 2.02 -7.33
N HIS A 71 26.31 0.80 -6.83
CA HIS A 71 26.64 0.54 -5.43
C HIS A 71 28.11 0.12 -5.37
#